data_AF-L8X9L9-F1
#
_entry.id   AF-L8X9L9-F1
#
_cell.length_a   1.000
_cell.length_b   1.000
_cell.length_c   1.000
_cell.angle_alpha   90.00
_cell.angle_beta   90.00
_cell.angle_gamma   90.00
#
_symmetry.space_group_name_H-M   'P 1'
#
loop_
_entity.id
_entity.type
_entity.pdbx_description
1 polymer ?
#
loop_
_entity_poly.entity_id
_entity_poly.type
_entity_poly.pdbx_seq_one_letter_code
_entity_poly.pdbx_strand_id
1 'polypeptide(L)'
;MANVDTDMIIPKQFLKTLKRTGLGKALFHTLRVDPKTGDPTDFVLNRAPYDKAKILVVTGENFGCGSSREHDFGIQTVIAPSFAEIFKTNSMQNGLLPVVLSPEACQLLYNDAQAQLELEVDLDKLEVRRPNGQAAISFEVEPFRRHCLLNGLDDIGITLQKGAAIEAFEERRSSTWPWLDGFGYAKGGGRVDAPAVKARGKKMDWADCAEI
;
A
#
# COMPACT_ATOMS: atom_id res chain seq x y z
N MET A 1 -8.17 -11.51 15.17
CA MET A 1 -9.55 -11.58 14.61
C MET A 1 -9.45 -12.10 13.18
N ALA A 2 -10.27 -13.08 12.80
CA ALA A 2 -10.31 -13.62 11.44
C ALA A 2 -11.44 -12.99 10.61
N ASN A 3 -11.35 -13.07 9.29
CA ASN A 3 -12.33 -12.55 8.31
C ASN A 3 -12.63 -11.06 8.50
N VAL A 4 -11.57 -10.24 8.56
CA VAL A 4 -11.72 -8.79 8.64
C VAL A 4 -12.07 -8.25 7.26
N ASP A 5 -13.31 -7.79 7.09
CA ASP A 5 -13.79 -7.24 5.81
C ASP A 5 -13.23 -5.84 5.53
N THR A 6 -12.99 -5.52 4.26
CA THR A 6 -12.78 -4.16 3.74
C THR A 6 -13.76 -3.10 4.29
N ASP A 7 -15.03 -3.45 4.54
CA ASP A 7 -16.01 -2.55 5.18
C ASP A 7 -15.67 -2.23 6.64
N MET A 8 -15.02 -3.18 7.35
CA MET A 8 -14.51 -2.97 8.70
C MET A 8 -13.22 -2.15 8.68
N ILE A 9 -12.38 -2.33 7.65
CA ILE A 9 -11.16 -1.55 7.45
C ILE A 9 -11.52 -0.08 7.18
N ILE A 10 -12.50 0.17 6.29
CA ILE A 10 -13.05 1.52 6.04
C ILE A 10 -14.56 1.47 5.84
N PRO A 11 -15.32 2.16 6.69
CA PRO A 11 -16.75 2.29 6.46
C PRO A 11 -17.07 3.12 5.21
N LYS A 12 -18.07 2.67 4.44
CA LYS A 12 -18.56 3.31 3.20
C LYS A 12 -18.78 4.84 3.28
N GLN A 13 -19.06 5.36 4.46
CA GLN A 13 -19.34 6.78 4.69
C GLN A 13 -18.12 7.68 4.42
N PHE A 14 -16.90 7.16 4.55
CA PHE A 14 -15.67 7.92 4.31
C PHE A 14 -15.26 7.93 2.83
N LEU A 15 -15.81 7.03 2.01
CA LEU A 15 -15.53 6.90 0.57
C LEU A 15 -16.17 8.01 -0.29
N LYS A 16 -17.01 8.88 0.30
CA LYS A 16 -17.65 10.01 -0.40
C LYS A 16 -16.79 11.27 -0.42
N THR A 17 -15.63 11.26 0.25
CA THR A 17 -14.83 12.46 0.48
C THR A 17 -13.73 12.56 -0.57
N LEU A 18 -13.64 13.69 -1.28
CA LEU A 18 -12.59 13.95 -2.29
C LEU A 18 -11.20 14.26 -1.69
N LYS A 19 -11.10 14.34 -0.35
CA LYS A 19 -9.85 14.71 0.34
C LYS A 19 -9.06 13.45 0.67
N ARG A 20 -7.80 13.40 0.20
CA ARG A 20 -6.84 12.33 0.52
C ARG A 20 -6.28 12.43 1.95
N THR A 21 -6.41 13.59 2.60
CA THR A 21 -5.91 13.84 3.96
C THR A 21 -6.91 13.40 5.03
N GLY A 22 -6.44 12.74 6.09
CA GLY A 22 -7.26 12.38 7.25
C GLY A 22 -7.90 10.98 7.20
N LEU A 23 -7.63 10.19 6.15
CA LEU A 23 -8.14 8.83 5.99
C LEU A 23 -7.55 7.83 7.00
N GLY A 24 -6.36 8.09 7.56
CA GLY A 24 -5.82 7.30 8.67
C GLY A 24 -6.71 7.30 9.93
N LYS A 25 -7.52 8.35 10.14
CA LYS A 25 -8.54 8.37 11.22
C LYS A 25 -9.77 7.52 10.89
N ALA A 26 -10.01 7.25 9.61
CA ALA A 26 -11.13 6.42 9.16
C ALA A 26 -10.81 4.91 9.22
N LEU A 27 -9.52 4.55 9.32
CA LEU A 27 -9.09 3.16 9.46
C LEU A 27 -9.70 2.55 10.72
N PHE A 28 -10.42 1.44 10.55
CA PHE A 28 -11.15 0.73 11.62
C PHE A 28 -12.11 1.63 12.42
N HIS A 29 -12.69 2.66 11.80
CA HIS A 29 -13.53 3.63 12.51
C HIS A 29 -14.66 2.98 13.33
N THR A 30 -15.31 1.94 12.81
CA THR A 30 -16.37 1.20 13.52
C THR A 30 -15.87 0.46 14.76
N LEU A 31 -14.58 0.11 14.80
CA LEU A 31 -13.95 -0.49 15.98
C LEU A 31 -13.36 0.56 16.90
N ARG A 32 -12.94 1.72 16.37
CA ARG A 32 -12.28 2.80 17.12
C ARG A 32 -13.25 3.76 17.80
N VAL A 33 -14.50 3.85 17.34
CA VAL A 33 -15.50 4.80 17.84
C VAL A 33 -16.80 4.06 18.12
N ASP A 34 -17.38 4.27 19.31
CA ASP A 34 -18.68 3.71 19.65
C ASP A 34 -19.78 4.41 18.82
N PRO A 35 -20.60 3.67 18.06
CA PRO A 35 -21.63 4.26 17.20
C PRO A 35 -22.79 4.94 17.97
N LYS A 36 -22.97 4.64 19.26
CA LYS A 36 -24.02 5.22 20.10
C LYS A 36 -23.57 6.49 20.81
N THR A 37 -22.34 6.51 21.32
CA THR A 37 -21.84 7.66 22.10
C THR A 37 -20.93 8.58 21.31
N GLY A 38 -20.27 8.07 20.26
CA GLY A 38 -19.27 8.80 19.50
C GLY A 38 -17.89 8.84 20.18
N ASP A 39 -17.73 8.16 21.32
CA ASP A 39 -16.49 8.16 22.08
C ASP A 39 -15.47 7.15 21.52
N PRO A 40 -14.15 7.39 21.72
CA PRO A 40 -13.13 6.41 21.42
C PRO A 40 -13.32 5.13 22.23
N THR A 41 -13.24 3.98 21.56
CA THR A 41 -13.26 2.67 22.20
C THR A 41 -11.86 2.30 22.72
N ASP A 42 -11.79 1.20 23.46
CA ASP A 42 -10.55 0.62 23.94
C ASP A 42 -9.78 -0.18 22.85
N PHE A 43 -9.98 0.13 21.57
CA PHE A 43 -9.31 -0.55 20.47
C PHE A 43 -7.80 -0.27 20.45
N VAL A 44 -7.00 -1.24 20.03
CA VAL A 44 -5.52 -1.17 20.11
C VAL A 44 -4.94 0.06 19.42
N LEU A 45 -5.47 0.45 18.24
CA LEU A 45 -5.00 1.63 17.49
C LEU A 45 -5.47 2.98 18.07
N ASN A 46 -6.19 2.99 19.20
CA ASN A 46 -6.46 4.19 19.97
C ASN A 46 -5.49 4.38 21.14
N ARG A 47 -4.68 3.36 21.47
CA ARG A 47 -3.77 3.38 22.62
C ARG A 47 -2.36 3.72 22.17
N ALA A 48 -1.69 4.64 22.85
CA ALA A 48 -0.27 4.88 22.64
C ALA A 48 0.56 3.65 23.07
N PRO A 49 1.62 3.27 22.34
CA PRO A 49 2.17 3.90 21.12
C PRO A 49 1.56 3.36 19.80
N TYR A 50 0.59 2.45 19.86
CA TYR A 50 0.01 1.78 18.69
C TYR A 50 -0.85 2.71 17.80
N ASP A 51 -1.25 3.87 18.31
CA ASP A 51 -1.93 4.93 17.55
C ASP A 51 -1.08 5.49 16.39
N LYS A 52 0.24 5.26 16.41
CA LYS A 52 1.19 5.64 15.36
C LYS A 52 1.81 4.43 14.65
N ALA A 53 1.26 3.24 14.85
CA ALA A 53 1.81 2.02 14.26
C ALA A 53 1.79 2.08 12.73
N LYS A 54 2.90 1.69 12.09
CA LYS A 54 3.03 1.56 10.63
C LYS A 54 2.93 0.11 10.15
N ILE A 55 3.09 -0.84 11.08
CA ILE A 55 3.03 -2.29 10.83
C ILE A 55 1.82 -2.82 11.59
N LEU A 56 0.91 -3.49 10.89
CA LEU A 56 -0.23 -4.17 11.49
C LEU A 56 0.02 -5.68 11.50
N VAL A 57 0.04 -6.29 12.68
CA VAL A 57 0.12 -7.76 12.83
C VAL A 57 -1.27 -8.31 13.10
N VAL A 58 -1.73 -9.22 12.25
CA VAL A 58 -3.04 -9.86 12.33
C VAL A 58 -2.84 -11.36 12.53
N THR A 59 -3.41 -11.91 13.59
CA THR A 59 -3.32 -13.34 13.89
C THR A 59 -4.43 -14.19 13.25
N GLY A 60 -5.47 -13.55 12.73
CA GLY A 60 -6.58 -14.26 12.07
C GLY A 60 -6.42 -14.33 10.56
N GLU A 61 -7.07 -15.34 9.99
CA GLU A 61 -7.05 -15.61 8.55
C GLU A 61 -7.96 -14.68 7.75
N ASN A 62 -7.73 -14.62 6.44
CA ASN A 62 -8.57 -13.97 5.43
C ASN A 62 -8.76 -12.46 5.69
N PHE A 63 -7.65 -11.75 5.88
CA PHE A 63 -7.67 -10.30 6.05
C PHE A 63 -8.00 -9.58 4.74
N GLY A 64 -8.85 -8.56 4.82
CA GLY A 64 -9.26 -7.75 3.66
C GLY A 64 -10.27 -8.47 2.76
N CYS A 65 -11.05 -9.41 3.30
CA CYS A 65 -12.13 -10.05 2.54
C CYS A 65 -13.22 -9.05 2.16
N GLY A 66 -13.98 -9.32 1.09
CA GLY A 66 -15.05 -8.43 0.64
C GLY A 66 -14.68 -7.58 -0.58
N SER A 67 -15.35 -6.43 -0.73
CA SER A 67 -15.27 -5.57 -1.92
C SER A 67 -13.99 -4.74 -1.99
N SER A 68 -13.47 -4.46 -3.18
CA SER A 68 -12.29 -3.59 -3.34
C SER A 68 -12.53 -2.17 -2.76
N ARG A 69 -11.72 -1.76 -1.78
CA ARG A 69 -11.76 -0.43 -1.12
C ARG A 69 -10.37 -0.02 -0.67
N GLU A 70 -9.73 0.81 -1.46
CA GLU A 70 -8.30 1.09 -1.32
C GLU A 70 -8.04 2.56 -1.15
N HIS A 71 -7.66 2.98 0.05
CA HIS A 71 -7.23 4.34 0.33
C HIS A 71 -5.92 4.24 1.14
N ASP A 72 -5.15 5.33 1.22
CA ASP A 72 -3.92 5.36 2.01
C ASP A 72 -4.26 5.68 3.48
N PHE A 73 -3.78 4.84 4.40
CA PHE A 73 -4.07 4.92 5.84
C PHE A 73 -2.85 5.23 6.70
N GLY A 74 -1.68 5.39 6.10
CA GLY A 74 -0.40 5.49 6.84
C GLY A 74 0.13 4.16 7.37
N ILE A 75 -0.57 3.04 7.12
CA ILE A 75 -0.06 1.68 7.35
C ILE A 75 0.77 1.28 6.14
N GLN A 76 2.03 0.93 6.41
CA GLN A 76 3.03 0.57 5.42
C GLN A 76 3.04 -0.93 5.13
N THR A 77 2.78 -1.74 6.15
CA THR A 77 2.83 -3.19 6.04
C THR A 77 1.75 -3.84 6.89
N VAL A 78 1.10 -4.87 6.33
CA VAL A 78 0.19 -5.74 7.07
C VAL A 78 0.73 -7.15 7.02
N ILE A 79 0.86 -7.79 8.18
CA ILE A 79 1.33 -9.16 8.33
C ILE A 79 0.14 -10.03 8.75
N ALA A 80 -0.18 -11.07 7.99
CA ALA A 80 -1.29 -11.97 8.30
C ALA A 80 -1.05 -13.40 7.76
N PRO A 81 -1.74 -14.42 8.32
CA PRO A 81 -1.72 -15.78 7.79
C PRO A 81 -2.22 -15.90 6.34
N SER A 82 -3.20 -15.08 5.98
CA SER A 82 -3.77 -15.07 4.64
C SER A 82 -4.52 -13.76 4.36
N PHE A 83 -4.58 -13.40 3.08
CA PHE A 83 -5.28 -12.23 2.56
C PHE A 83 -6.27 -12.63 1.48
N ALA A 84 -7.32 -11.83 1.33
CA ALA A 84 -8.13 -11.91 0.13
C ALA A 84 -7.31 -11.46 -1.11
N GLU A 85 -7.47 -12.17 -2.22
CA GLU A 85 -6.68 -11.98 -3.45
C GLU A 85 -6.79 -10.56 -4.01
N ILE A 86 -8.01 -10.01 -4.01
CA ILE A 86 -8.29 -8.64 -4.46
C ILE A 86 -7.52 -7.65 -3.58
N PHE A 87 -7.66 -7.75 -2.26
CA PHE A 87 -6.96 -6.89 -1.32
C PHE A 87 -5.44 -6.95 -1.49
N LYS A 88 -4.86 -8.15 -1.68
CA LYS A 88 -3.42 -8.34 -1.87
C LYS A 88 -2.90 -7.64 -3.14
N THR A 89 -3.64 -7.73 -4.24
CA THR A 89 -3.26 -7.13 -5.54
C THR A 89 -3.24 -5.60 -5.47
N ASN A 90 -4.25 -5.09 -4.80
CA ASN A 90 -4.63 -3.69 -4.71
C ASN A 90 -3.78 -2.92 -3.69
N SER A 91 -3.54 -3.52 -2.52
CA SER A 91 -2.64 -2.97 -1.50
C SER A 91 -1.26 -2.64 -2.07
N MET A 92 -0.68 -3.54 -2.87
CA MET A 92 0.63 -3.33 -3.48
C MET A 92 0.65 -2.17 -4.50
N GLN A 93 -0.45 -1.93 -5.22
CA GLN A 93 -0.55 -0.77 -6.13
C GLN A 93 -0.58 0.55 -5.38
N ASN A 94 -1.05 0.55 -4.12
CA ASN A 94 -1.08 1.73 -3.25
C ASN A 94 0.14 1.85 -2.33
N GLY A 95 1.18 1.03 -2.53
CA GLY A 95 2.39 1.08 -1.72
C GLY A 95 2.26 0.42 -0.34
N LEU A 96 1.22 -0.37 -0.09
CA LEU A 96 1.09 -1.20 1.10
C LEU A 96 1.64 -2.60 0.82
N LEU A 97 2.52 -3.10 1.69
CA LEU A 97 3.08 -4.44 1.58
C LEU A 97 2.26 -5.46 2.40
N PRO A 98 1.53 -6.40 1.77
CA PRO A 98 0.95 -7.54 2.47
C PRO A 98 1.98 -8.66 2.60
N VAL A 99 2.33 -9.01 3.84
CA VAL A 99 3.28 -10.07 4.19
C VAL A 99 2.51 -11.29 4.67
N VAL A 100 2.65 -12.40 3.96
CA VAL A 100 2.03 -13.68 4.33
C VAL A 100 3.04 -14.50 5.14
N LEU A 101 2.66 -14.89 6.36
CA LEU A 101 3.47 -15.76 7.23
C LEU A 101 2.62 -16.90 7.78
N SER A 102 3.23 -17.89 8.42
CA SER A 102 2.48 -18.94 9.10
C SER A 102 1.72 -18.38 10.32
N PRO A 103 0.62 -19.01 10.77
CA PRO A 103 -0.08 -18.60 11.98
C PRO A 103 0.82 -18.51 13.22
N GLU A 104 1.79 -19.42 13.35
CA GLU A 104 2.76 -19.44 14.46
C GLU A 104 3.68 -18.22 14.40
N ALA A 105 4.20 -17.89 13.22
CA ALA A 105 5.01 -16.70 13.00
C ALA A 105 4.22 -15.41 13.30
N CYS A 106 2.98 -15.32 12.84
CA CYS A 106 2.09 -14.20 13.16
C CYS A 106 1.84 -14.09 14.67
N GLN A 107 1.67 -15.21 15.38
CA GLN A 107 1.50 -15.21 16.82
C GLN A 107 2.77 -14.78 17.57
N LEU A 108 3.95 -15.18 17.09
CA LEU A 108 5.23 -14.72 17.64
C LEU A 108 5.37 -13.21 17.52
N LEU A 109 5.15 -12.66 16.32
CA LEU A 109 5.21 -11.23 16.07
C LEU A 109 4.14 -10.46 16.85
N TYR A 110 2.96 -11.05 17.03
CA TYR A 110 1.91 -10.47 17.87
C TYR A 110 2.37 -10.34 19.33
N ASN A 111 3.01 -11.37 19.88
CA ASN A 111 3.53 -11.34 21.24
C ASN A 111 4.63 -10.29 21.41
N ASP A 112 5.53 -10.15 20.42
CA ASP A 112 6.56 -9.11 20.45
C ASP A 112 5.92 -7.71 20.41
N ALA A 113 4.94 -7.50 19.51
CA ALA A 113 4.22 -6.25 19.41
C ALA A 113 3.47 -5.90 20.71
N GLN A 114 2.84 -6.89 21.38
CA GLN A 114 2.21 -6.70 22.70
C GLN A 114 3.20 -6.30 23.78
N ALA A 115 4.43 -6.81 23.70
CA ALA A 115 5.55 -6.40 24.56
C ALA A 115 6.16 -5.04 24.16
N GLN A 116 5.52 -4.31 23.23
CA GLN A 116 5.95 -3.01 22.71
C GLN A 116 7.35 -3.03 22.08
N LEU A 117 7.72 -4.18 21.52
CA LEU A 117 8.98 -4.35 20.82
C LEU A 117 8.87 -3.84 19.38
N GLU A 118 9.91 -3.13 18.91
CA GLU A 118 9.94 -2.62 17.54
C GLU A 118 10.20 -3.74 16.54
N LEU A 119 9.35 -3.81 15.52
CA LEU A 119 9.48 -4.73 14.39
C LEU A 119 9.99 -3.95 13.18
N GLU A 120 10.91 -4.54 12.42
CA GLU A 120 11.42 -4.00 11.16
C GLU A 120 11.08 -4.97 10.03
N VAL A 121 10.56 -4.46 8.92
CA VAL A 121 10.28 -5.27 7.72
C VAL A 121 11.27 -4.84 6.64
N ASP A 122 12.19 -5.73 6.29
CA ASP A 122 13.17 -5.50 5.25
C ASP A 122 12.71 -6.15 3.95
N LEU A 123 12.22 -5.32 3.02
CA LEU A 123 11.78 -5.76 1.69
C LEU A 123 12.96 -6.14 0.77
N ASP A 124 14.18 -5.65 1.04
CA ASP A 124 15.36 -5.97 0.25
C ASP A 124 15.90 -7.37 0.60
N LYS A 125 15.84 -7.75 1.87
CA LYS A 125 16.21 -9.09 2.36
C LYS A 125 15.04 -10.07 2.46
N LEU A 126 13.79 -9.59 2.32
CA LEU A 126 12.57 -10.37 2.46
C LEU A 126 12.46 -11.04 3.85
N GLU A 127 12.70 -10.25 4.90
CA GLU A 127 12.64 -10.72 6.28
C GLU A 127 11.96 -9.70 7.21
N VAL A 128 11.26 -10.22 8.22
CA VAL A 128 10.79 -9.44 9.37
C VAL A 128 11.80 -9.63 10.48
N ARG A 129 12.53 -8.56 10.82
CA ARG A 129 13.50 -8.57 11.92
C ARG A 129 12.79 -8.31 13.22
N ARG A 130 13.21 -9.10 14.20
CA ARG A 130 12.71 -9.08 15.57
C ARG A 130 13.81 -8.55 16.49
N PRO A 131 13.48 -7.83 17.56
CA PRO A 131 14.50 -7.26 18.44
C PRO A 131 15.14 -8.33 19.33
N ASN A 132 16.15 -7.92 20.10
CA ASN A 132 16.86 -8.77 21.06
C ASN A 132 17.58 -9.98 20.45
N GLY A 133 18.01 -9.88 19.18
CA GLY A 133 18.77 -10.95 18.51
C GLY A 133 17.97 -12.20 18.19
N GLN A 134 16.64 -12.11 18.26
CA GLN A 134 15.76 -13.19 17.82
C GLN A 134 15.92 -13.44 16.31
N ALA A 135 15.69 -14.68 15.89
CA ALA A 135 15.78 -15.06 14.49
C ALA A 135 14.77 -14.26 13.65
N ALA A 136 15.24 -13.70 12.54
CA ALA A 136 14.41 -13.03 11.55
C ALA A 136 13.47 -14.05 10.88
N ILE A 137 12.28 -13.61 10.51
CA ILE A 137 11.27 -14.45 9.85
C ILE A 137 11.24 -14.07 8.37
N SER A 138 11.65 -14.99 7.50
CA SER A 138 11.61 -14.78 6.05
C SER A 138 10.18 -14.82 5.52
N PHE A 139 9.91 -14.03 4.49
CA PHE A 139 8.66 -14.03 3.74
C PHE A 139 8.93 -14.00 2.24
N GLU A 140 7.89 -14.19 1.44
CA GLU A 140 7.99 -14.18 -0.01
C GLU A 140 7.14 -13.07 -0.63
N VAL A 141 7.69 -12.42 -1.65
CA VAL A 141 7.00 -11.43 -2.49
C VAL A 141 7.41 -11.68 -3.94
N GLU A 142 6.45 -11.52 -4.84
CA GLU A 142 6.70 -11.65 -6.27
C GLU A 142 7.73 -10.59 -6.73
N PRO A 143 8.77 -10.95 -7.51
CA PRO A 143 9.88 -10.06 -7.83
C PRO A 143 9.48 -8.73 -8.50
N PHE A 144 8.50 -8.74 -9.40
CA PHE A 144 8.01 -7.53 -10.05
C PHE A 144 7.32 -6.61 -9.05
N ARG A 145 6.44 -7.14 -8.19
CA ARG A 145 5.81 -6.38 -7.10
C ARG A 145 6.83 -5.81 -6.12
N ARG A 146 7.86 -6.58 -5.77
CA ARG A 146 8.97 -6.10 -4.95
C ARG A 146 9.67 -4.92 -5.62
N HIS A 147 9.98 -5.02 -6.90
CA HIS A 147 10.61 -3.92 -7.66
C HIS A 147 9.72 -2.66 -7.65
N CYS A 148 8.42 -2.81 -7.86
CA CYS A 148 7.48 -1.70 -7.83
C CYS A 148 7.46 -1.01 -6.45
N LEU A 149 7.36 -1.78 -5.37
CA LEU A 149 7.34 -1.25 -4.01
C LEU A 149 8.67 -0.56 -3.61
N LEU A 150 9.82 -1.13 -3.99
CA LEU A 150 11.13 -0.54 -3.68
C LEU A 150 11.38 0.79 -4.42
N ASN A 151 10.83 0.92 -5.63
CA ASN A 151 11.01 2.10 -6.47
C ASN A 151 9.82 3.07 -6.41
N GLY A 152 8.79 2.74 -5.62
CA GLY A 152 7.53 3.51 -5.55
C GLY A 152 6.83 3.63 -6.89
N LEU A 153 6.91 2.60 -7.73
CA LEU A 153 6.31 2.57 -9.07
C LEU A 153 4.87 2.06 -8.98
N ASP A 154 3.94 2.86 -9.46
CA ASP A 154 2.58 2.43 -9.81
C ASP A 154 2.50 2.07 -11.31
N ASP A 155 1.33 1.63 -11.78
CA ASP A 155 1.11 1.25 -13.18
C ASP A 155 1.41 2.41 -14.16
N ILE A 156 1.23 3.65 -13.70
CA ILE A 156 1.58 4.87 -14.44
C ILE A 156 3.11 5.01 -14.50
N GLY A 157 3.81 4.86 -13.37
CA GLY A 157 5.27 4.89 -13.29
C GLY A 157 5.93 3.84 -14.18
N ILE A 158 5.40 2.62 -14.21
CA ILE A 158 5.85 1.55 -15.12
C ILE A 158 5.66 1.96 -16.58
N THR A 159 4.53 2.57 -16.91
CA THR A 159 4.25 3.03 -18.28
C THR A 159 5.21 4.15 -18.68
N LEU A 160 5.49 5.09 -17.77
CA LEU A 160 6.40 6.21 -18.01
C LEU A 160 7.86 5.77 -18.19
N GLN A 161 8.28 4.67 -17.56
CA GLN A 161 9.57 4.05 -17.86
C GLN A 161 9.70 3.60 -19.32
N LYS A 162 8.58 3.38 -20.01
CA LYS A 162 8.54 3.03 -21.45
C LYS A 162 8.44 4.24 -22.37
N GLY A 163 8.66 5.47 -21.86
CA GLY A 163 8.53 6.72 -22.62
C GLY A 163 9.23 6.68 -23.99
N ALA A 164 10.49 6.27 -24.05
CA ALA A 164 11.23 6.18 -25.32
C ALA A 164 10.63 5.18 -26.32
N ALA A 165 10.06 4.06 -25.83
CA ALA A 165 9.40 3.08 -26.69
C ALA A 165 8.04 3.59 -27.18
N ILE A 166 7.33 4.36 -26.36
CA ILE A 166 6.09 5.05 -26.74
C ILE A 166 6.39 6.09 -27.82
N GLU A 167 7.40 6.94 -27.62
CA GLU A 167 7.82 7.94 -28.60
C GLU A 167 8.22 7.30 -29.94
N ALA A 168 9.06 6.27 -29.92
CA ALA A 168 9.46 5.55 -31.14
C ALA A 168 8.27 4.90 -31.85
N PHE A 169 7.29 4.38 -31.10
CA PHE A 169 6.05 3.84 -31.66
C PHE A 169 5.19 4.94 -32.29
N GLU A 170 5.02 6.09 -31.62
CA GLU A 170 4.25 7.23 -32.11
C GLU A 170 4.84 7.81 -33.39
N GLU A 171 6.17 8.02 -33.45
CA GLU A 171 6.86 8.47 -34.66
C GLU A 171 6.62 7.54 -35.84
N ARG A 172 6.78 6.22 -35.62
CA ARG A 172 6.54 5.21 -36.66
C ARG A 172 5.07 5.15 -37.07
N ARG A 173 4.13 5.31 -36.13
CA ARG A 173 2.70 5.32 -36.43
C ARG A 173 2.36 6.50 -37.32
N SER A 174 2.79 7.71 -36.98
CA SER A 174 2.54 8.91 -37.79
C SER A 174 3.20 8.83 -39.18
N SER A 175 4.36 8.17 -39.31
CA SER A 175 4.98 7.96 -40.61
C SER A 175 4.25 6.93 -41.48
N THR A 176 3.74 5.85 -40.87
CA THR A 176 3.18 4.68 -41.59
C THR A 176 1.68 4.84 -41.85
N TRP A 177 0.96 5.44 -40.92
CA TRP A 177 -0.50 5.59 -40.93
C TRP A 177 -0.93 7.01 -40.53
N PRO A 178 -0.53 8.03 -41.30
CA PRO A 178 -0.81 9.43 -40.95
C PRO A 178 -2.31 9.77 -40.84
N TRP A 179 -3.20 8.99 -41.45
CA TRP A 179 -4.66 9.19 -41.33
C TRP A 179 -5.22 8.78 -39.95
N LEU A 180 -4.47 8.03 -39.14
CA LEU A 180 -4.84 7.70 -37.75
C LEU A 180 -4.59 8.84 -36.76
N ASP A 181 -3.95 9.92 -37.20
CA ASP A 181 -3.71 11.10 -36.39
C ASP A 181 -4.94 12.04 -36.38
N GLY A 182 -5.99 11.70 -37.14
CA GLY A 182 -7.30 12.37 -37.12
C GLY A 182 -7.34 13.70 -37.91
N PHE A 183 -8.53 14.08 -38.38
CA PHE A 183 -8.79 15.41 -38.94
C PHE A 183 -8.91 16.42 -37.79
N GLY A 184 -7.78 16.87 -37.24
CA GLY A 184 -7.75 17.84 -36.14
C GLY A 184 -6.45 17.94 -35.36
N TYR A 185 -5.59 16.91 -35.38
CA TYR A 185 -4.21 17.04 -34.87
C TYR A 185 -3.33 17.70 -35.94
N ALA A 186 -3.68 18.92 -36.34
CA ALA A 186 -2.77 19.76 -37.08
C ALA A 186 -1.64 20.17 -36.12
N LYS A 187 -0.47 19.54 -36.25
CA LYS A 187 0.93 20.03 -36.01
C LYS A 187 1.22 21.14 -34.97
N GLY A 188 0.33 21.39 -34.01
CA GLY A 188 0.29 22.58 -33.16
C GLY A 188 -0.59 22.44 -31.91
N GLY A 189 -1.30 21.33 -31.73
CA GLY A 189 -1.69 20.88 -30.40
C GLY A 189 -0.44 20.40 -29.68
N GLY A 190 0.24 21.32 -28.99
CA GLY A 190 1.52 21.05 -28.34
C GLY A 190 1.44 19.76 -27.51
N ARG A 191 2.55 18.99 -27.48
CA ARG A 191 2.75 17.94 -26.49
C ARG A 191 2.31 18.52 -25.15
N VAL A 192 1.29 17.93 -24.54
CA VAL A 192 1.04 18.18 -23.13
C VAL A 192 2.18 17.46 -22.45
N ASP A 193 3.22 18.20 -22.08
CA ASP A 193 4.33 17.65 -21.33
C ASP A 193 3.73 17.01 -20.08
N ALA A 194 3.73 15.67 -20.04
CA ALA A 194 3.47 14.98 -18.79
C ALA A 194 4.51 15.53 -17.82
N PRO A 195 4.10 16.06 -16.65
CA PRO A 195 5.07 16.54 -15.69
C PRO A 195 6.07 15.43 -15.47
N ALA A 196 7.36 15.73 -15.63
CA ALA A 196 8.41 14.74 -15.42
C ALA A 196 8.11 14.07 -14.08
N VAL A 197 7.83 12.76 -14.12
CA VAL A 197 7.75 11.99 -12.88
C VAL A 197 9.15 12.09 -12.31
N LYS A 198 9.28 12.94 -11.29
CA LYS A 198 10.47 12.96 -10.47
C LYS A 198 10.56 11.53 -9.97
N ALA A 199 11.47 10.74 -10.56
CA ALA A 199 11.98 9.58 -9.88
C ALA A 199 12.33 10.09 -8.49
N ARG A 200 11.64 9.63 -7.46
CA ARG A 200 12.04 9.93 -6.08
C ARG A 200 13.48 9.43 -6.03
N GLY A 201 14.43 10.37 -6.10
CA GLY A 201 15.85 10.12 -6.35
C GLY A 201 16.58 9.47 -5.17
N LYS A 202 15.85 8.77 -4.33
CA LYS A 202 16.33 7.90 -3.27
C LYS A 202 15.52 6.62 -3.41
N LYS A 203 16.19 5.45 -3.38
CA LYS A 203 15.56 4.21 -2.93
C LYS A 203 14.64 4.60 -1.77
N MET A 204 13.37 4.21 -1.83
CA MET A 204 12.41 4.60 -0.82
C MET A 204 12.92 4.08 0.52
N ASP A 205 13.51 4.97 1.32
CA ASP A 205 13.89 4.67 2.68
C ASP A 205 12.60 4.75 3.47
N TRP A 206 12.06 3.59 3.83
CA TRP A 206 10.81 3.49 4.59
C TRP A 206 10.92 4.19 5.95
N ALA A 207 12.14 4.48 6.42
CA ALA A 207 12.41 5.29 7.61
C ALA A 207 12.20 6.81 7.40
N ASP A 208 12.41 7.36 6.19
CA ASP A 208 12.46 8.82 5.92
C ASP A 208 11.07 9.48 5.73
N CYS A 209 9.96 8.72 5.74
CA CYS A 209 8.60 9.27 5.64
C CYS A 209 8.00 9.64 7.01
N ALA A 210 8.82 10.17 7.94
CA ALA A 210 8.41 10.54 9.30
C ALA A 210 7.61 11.86 9.39
N GLU A 211 7.49 12.60 8.29
CA GLU A 211 6.69 13.83 8.21
C GLU A 211 5.76 13.77 7.00
N ILE A 212 4.48 13.43 7.23
CA ILE A 212 3.25 13.88 6.55
C ILE A 212 2.07 13.43 7.40
#